data_AF-A0A7J6XGR8-F1
#
_entry.id   AF-A0A7J6XGR8-F1
#
_cell.length_a   1.000
_cell.length_b   1.000
_cell.length_c   1.000
_cell.angle_alpha   90.00
_cell.angle_beta   90.00
_cell.angle_gamma   90.00
#
_symmetry.space_group_name_H-M   'P 1'
#
loop_
_entity.id
_entity.type
_entity.pdbx_description
1 polymer ?
#
loop_
_entity_poly.entity_id
_entity_poly.type
_entity_poly.pdbx_seq_one_letter_code
_entity_poly.pdbx_strand_id
1 'polypeptide(L)'
;MKKKTNLSTIKTNSSTIKETVLVISPPSLALSLPSPMKKISTDLLQYQSGYLGVVPDKLSDFNETSNGDCLSLASYLTNILTSKVYDVAIESPLQYANKLSDRLGINI
;
A
#
# COMPACT_ATOMS: atom_id res chain seq x y z
N MET A 1 46.42 -14.13 10.30
CA MET A 1 45.24 -14.99 10.04
C MET A 1 44.72 -14.70 8.64
N LYS A 2 44.36 -15.76 7.93
CA LYS A 2 43.92 -15.79 6.52
C LYS A 2 42.53 -15.15 6.34
N LYS A 3 42.36 -14.33 5.30
CA LYS A 3 41.16 -14.32 4.42
C LYS A 3 41.45 -13.42 3.21
N LYS A 4 41.88 -14.00 2.09
CA LYS A 4 41.06 -14.50 0.97
C LYS A 4 40.39 -13.38 0.18
N THR A 5 41.06 -13.08 -0.92
CA THR A 5 40.58 -12.49 -2.17
C THR A 5 39.35 -13.21 -2.72
N ASN A 6 38.36 -12.44 -3.20
CA ASN A 6 37.70 -12.66 -4.49
C ASN A 6 36.77 -11.48 -4.80
N LEU A 7 37.19 -10.58 -5.68
CA LEU A 7 36.28 -9.78 -6.49
C LEU A 7 36.10 -10.56 -7.79
N SER A 8 34.99 -11.28 -7.92
CA SER A 8 34.65 -11.97 -9.15
C SER A 8 33.83 -11.07 -10.06
N THR A 9 34.42 -10.78 -11.21
CA THR A 9 33.92 -10.25 -12.48
C THR A 9 32.41 -10.25 -12.67
N ILE A 10 31.88 -9.04 -12.89
CA ILE A 10 30.59 -8.76 -13.55
C ILE A 10 30.64 -9.39 -14.95
N LYS A 11 29.88 -10.48 -15.15
CA LYS A 11 29.58 -10.97 -16.51
C LYS A 11 28.39 -10.17 -17.03
N THR A 12 28.68 -9.25 -17.94
CA THR A 12 27.73 -8.64 -18.85
C THR A 12 27.44 -9.64 -19.96
N ASN A 13 26.31 -10.33 -19.87
CA ASN A 13 25.79 -11.12 -20.98
C ASN A 13 25.20 -10.14 -22.00
N SER A 14 26.03 -9.86 -23.01
CA SER A 14 25.71 -9.10 -24.20
C SER A 14 24.53 -9.71 -24.95
N SER A 15 23.66 -8.81 -25.39
CA SER A 15 22.57 -9.02 -26.33
C SER A 15 23.05 -9.73 -27.60
N THR A 16 22.48 -10.90 -27.88
CA THR A 16 22.50 -11.47 -29.24
C THR A 16 21.12 -11.29 -29.83
N ILE A 17 20.98 -10.27 -30.67
CA ILE A 17 19.83 -10.07 -31.54
C ILE A 17 19.91 -11.17 -32.60
N LYS A 18 18.94 -12.08 -32.62
CA LYS A 18 18.65 -12.91 -33.79
C LYS A 18 17.27 -12.53 -34.27
N GLU A 19 17.25 -11.75 -35.35
CA GLU A 19 16.11 -11.69 -36.26
C GLU A 19 15.77 -13.10 -36.74
N THR A 20 14.48 -13.38 -36.97
CA THR A 20 13.94 -14.06 -38.18
C THR A 20 12.64 -14.82 -37.86
N VAL A 21 11.62 -14.50 -38.68
CA VAL A 21 10.30 -15.13 -38.90
C VAL A 21 9.18 -14.89 -37.88
N LEU A 22 8.27 -13.97 -38.23
CA LEU A 22 6.90 -13.95 -37.73
C LEU A 22 6.09 -15.07 -38.43
N VAL A 23 5.94 -16.21 -37.77
CA VAL A 23 4.86 -17.16 -38.04
C VAL A 23 3.76 -16.87 -37.02
N ILE A 24 2.67 -16.24 -37.48
CA ILE A 24 1.50 -15.95 -36.64
C ILE A 24 0.78 -17.28 -36.38
N SER A 25 1.01 -17.86 -35.22
CA SER A 25 0.18 -18.92 -34.63
C SER A 25 -0.84 -18.29 -33.66
N PRO A 26 -2.03 -18.88 -33.48
CA PRO A 26 -3.07 -18.29 -32.63
C PRO A 26 -2.60 -18.19 -31.17
N PRO A 27 -2.99 -17.15 -30.41
CA PRO A 27 -2.55 -16.96 -29.04
C PRO A 27 -3.06 -18.11 -28.16
N SER A 28 -2.16 -19.02 -27.81
CA SER A 28 -2.39 -19.96 -26.71
C SER A 28 -2.47 -19.14 -25.43
N LEU A 29 -3.66 -19.10 -24.82
CA LEU A 29 -3.88 -18.56 -23.48
C LEU A 29 -3.10 -19.43 -22.48
N ALA A 30 -1.83 -19.12 -22.30
CA ALA A 30 -1.02 -19.73 -21.25
C ALA A 30 -1.61 -19.26 -19.90
N LEU A 31 -2.34 -20.16 -19.25
CA LEU A 31 -2.86 -19.98 -17.91
C LEU A 31 -1.66 -19.83 -16.96
N SER A 32 -1.38 -18.60 -16.50
CA SER A 32 -0.34 -18.32 -15.51
C SER A 32 -0.70 -19.07 -14.21
N LEU A 33 0.04 -20.13 -13.89
CA LEU A 33 -0.10 -20.85 -12.63
C LEU A 33 0.15 -19.87 -11.46
N PRO A 34 -0.68 -19.87 -10.40
CA PRO A 34 -0.48 -18.99 -9.26
C PRO A 34 0.85 -19.35 -8.59
N SER A 35 1.71 -18.35 -8.41
CA SER A 35 2.95 -18.51 -7.66
C SER A 35 2.64 -18.98 -6.23
N PRO A 36 3.45 -19.88 -5.63
CA PRO A 36 3.19 -20.39 -4.29
C PRO A 36 3.11 -19.24 -3.28
N MET A 37 1.92 -18.99 -2.72
CA MET A 37 1.76 -18.02 -1.64
C MET A 37 2.36 -18.61 -0.36
N LYS A 38 3.18 -17.82 0.32
CA LYS A 38 3.67 -18.15 1.66
C LYS A 38 2.47 -18.18 2.61
N LYS A 39 2.15 -19.35 3.15
CA LYS A 39 1.12 -19.52 4.19
C LYS A 39 1.75 -19.25 5.55
N ILE A 40 1.09 -18.44 6.37
CA ILE A 40 1.46 -18.16 7.76
C ILE A 40 0.36 -18.78 8.63
N SER A 41 0.73 -19.42 9.74
CA SER A 41 -0.25 -19.89 10.72
C SER A 41 -0.90 -18.72 11.44
N THR A 42 -2.20 -18.82 11.75
CA THR A 42 -2.97 -17.77 12.46
C THR A 42 -2.43 -17.48 13.86
N ASP A 43 -1.80 -18.46 14.49
CA ASP A 43 -1.23 -18.30 15.83
C ASP A 43 -0.03 -17.35 15.85
N LEU A 44 0.64 -17.14 14.71
CA LEU A 44 1.73 -16.17 14.58
C LEU A 44 1.24 -14.74 14.32
N LEU A 45 -0.04 -14.56 13.99
CA LEU A 45 -0.67 -13.25 13.81
C LEU A 45 -1.22 -12.68 15.13
N GLN A 46 -1.07 -13.42 16.25
CA GLN A 46 -1.48 -12.95 17.56
C GLN A 46 -0.41 -12.02 18.16
N TYR A 47 -0.78 -10.76 18.38
CA TYR A 47 0.05 -9.78 19.08
C TYR A 47 -0.33 -9.76 20.56
N GLN A 48 0.65 -9.45 21.42
CA GLN A 48 0.38 -9.24 22.84
C GLN A 48 -0.50 -8.01 23.06
N SER A 49 -1.29 -8.00 24.14
CA SER A 49 -2.13 -6.86 24.50
C SER A 49 -1.29 -5.58 24.57
N GLY A 50 -1.71 -4.55 23.84
CA GLY A 50 -0.99 -3.27 23.73
C GLY A 50 -0.07 -3.12 22.50
N TYR A 51 0.03 -4.15 21.64
CA TYR A 51 0.76 -4.06 20.38
C TYR A 51 -0.19 -4.20 19.19
N LEU A 52 -0.18 -3.21 18.29
CA LEU A 52 -0.84 -3.31 17.00
C LEU A 52 0.12 -3.99 16.01
N GLY A 53 -0.39 -4.92 15.21
CA GLY A 53 0.39 -5.54 14.15
C GLY A 53 0.88 -4.54 13.11
N VAL A 54 1.92 -4.93 12.35
CA VAL A 54 2.45 -4.11 11.26
C VAL A 54 1.34 -3.88 10.23
N VAL A 55 0.83 -2.66 10.17
CA VAL A 55 0.03 -2.18 9.04
C VAL A 55 0.99 -2.08 7.86
N PRO A 56 0.74 -2.77 6.74
CA PRO A 56 1.58 -2.64 5.56
C PRO A 56 1.66 -1.15 5.15
N ASP A 57 2.86 -0.58 5.07
CA ASP A 57 3.13 0.82 4.67
C ASP A 57 2.70 1.16 3.23
N LYS A 58 1.85 0.36 2.60
CA LYS A 58 1.43 0.50 1.18
C LYS A 58 0.56 1.73 0.94
N LEU A 59 0.40 2.60 1.93
CA LEU A 59 -0.12 3.95 1.76
C LEU A 59 1.00 4.98 1.49
N SER A 60 2.25 4.54 1.26
CA SER A 60 3.33 5.45 0.84
C SER A 60 3.30 5.77 -0.65
N ASP A 61 2.55 5.02 -1.46
CA ASP A 61 2.48 5.26 -2.92
C ASP A 61 1.58 6.45 -3.29
N PHE A 62 0.97 7.12 -2.29
CA PHE A 62 0.21 8.36 -2.48
C PHE A 62 0.97 9.64 -2.14
N ASN A 63 2.24 9.57 -1.72
CA ASN A 63 3.07 10.77 -1.58
C ASN A 63 4.55 10.45 -1.81
N GLU A 64 4.92 10.41 -3.09
CA GLU A 64 6.26 10.78 -3.54
C GLU A 64 6.51 12.24 -3.14
N THR A 65 6.96 12.49 -1.91
CA THR A 65 7.91 13.55 -1.53
C THR A 65 8.29 13.34 -0.07
N SER A 66 9.42 12.68 0.13
CA SER A 66 10.12 12.78 1.40
C SER A 66 10.42 14.26 1.68
N ASN A 67 10.05 14.72 2.88
CA ASN A 67 10.27 16.08 3.41
C ASN A 67 9.22 17.15 3.00
N GLY A 68 7.92 16.92 3.22
CA GLY A 68 6.85 17.90 2.86
C GLY A 68 5.53 17.87 3.66
N ASP A 69 5.42 17.11 4.75
CA ASP A 69 4.13 16.78 5.38
C ASP A 69 3.34 17.98 5.95
N CYS A 70 4.00 19.06 6.38
CA CYS A 70 3.29 20.24 6.90
C CYS A 70 2.63 21.06 5.78
N LEU A 71 3.32 21.21 4.64
CA LEU A 71 2.77 21.91 3.46
C LEU A 71 1.60 21.13 2.86
N SER A 72 1.69 19.79 2.88
CA SER A 72 0.60 18.89 2.45
C SER A 72 -0.64 19.06 3.34
N LEU A 73 -0.52 19.02 4.67
CA LEU A 73 -1.65 19.22 5.59
C LEU A 73 -2.29 20.61 5.45
N ALA A 74 -1.47 21.66 5.34
CA ALA A 74 -1.97 23.03 5.17
C ALA A 74 -2.74 23.18 3.85
N SER A 75 -2.24 22.58 2.77
CA SER A 75 -2.94 22.57 1.47
C SER A 75 -4.25 21.76 1.52
N TYR A 76 -4.25 20.62 2.22
CA TYR A 76 -5.43 19.77 2.37
C TYR A 76 -6.54 20.46 3.18
N LEU A 77 -6.19 21.10 4.30
CA LEU A 77 -7.13 21.91 5.08
C LEU A 77 -7.70 23.06 4.25
N THR A 78 -6.85 23.75 3.49
CA THR A 78 -7.29 24.82 2.58
C THR A 78 -8.30 24.29 1.56
N ASN A 79 -8.04 23.11 0.99
CA ASN A 79 -8.96 22.47 0.05
C ASN A 79 -10.30 22.11 0.71
N ILE A 80 -10.32 21.59 1.95
CA ILE A 80 -11.57 21.31 2.67
C ILE A 80 -12.40 22.58 2.85
N LEU A 81 -11.77 23.66 3.31
CA LEU A 81 -12.46 24.92 3.64
C LEU A 81 -12.89 25.72 2.41
N THR A 82 -12.15 25.61 1.31
CA THR A 82 -12.47 26.31 0.04
C THR A 82 -13.36 25.48 -0.90
N SER A 83 -13.66 24.24 -0.54
CA SER A 83 -14.50 23.35 -1.34
C SER A 83 -15.95 23.85 -1.41
N LYS A 84 -16.55 23.76 -2.59
CA LYS A 84 -17.93 24.19 -2.86
C LYS A 84 -18.96 23.08 -2.62
N VAL A 85 -18.84 22.38 -1.50
CA VAL A 85 -19.77 21.29 -1.15
C VAL A 85 -21.17 21.81 -0.83
N TYR A 86 -21.29 23.03 -0.33
CA TYR A 86 -22.57 23.63 0.06
C TYR A 86 -23.44 24.12 -1.10
N ASP A 87 -22.91 24.07 -2.33
CA ASP A 87 -23.71 24.34 -3.53
C ASP A 87 -24.78 23.24 -3.74
N VAL A 88 -24.50 22.01 -3.30
CA VAL A 88 -25.39 20.84 -3.47
C VAL A 88 -25.72 20.12 -2.16
N ALA A 89 -24.83 20.17 -1.17
CA ALA A 89 -24.97 19.44 0.09
C ALA A 89 -25.34 20.37 1.25
N ILE A 90 -26.05 19.82 2.22
CA ILE A 90 -26.29 20.44 3.52
C ILE A 90 -25.48 19.70 4.59
N GLU A 91 -25.22 20.37 5.71
CA GLU A 91 -24.65 19.70 6.88
C GLU A 91 -25.66 18.69 7.44
N SER A 92 -25.23 17.43 7.59
CA SER A 92 -26.05 16.40 8.20
C SER A 92 -26.11 16.59 9.71
N PRO A 93 -27.28 16.48 10.36
CA PRO A 93 -27.38 16.59 11.82
C PRO A 93 -26.55 15.50 12.53
N LEU A 94 -25.76 15.91 13.53
CA LEU A 94 -25.08 14.99 14.43
C LEU A 94 -26.02 14.63 15.59
N GLN A 95 -26.35 13.34 15.74
CA GLN A 95 -27.32 12.86 16.73
C GLN A 95 -26.65 12.07 17.84
N TYR A 96 -27.01 12.38 19.08
CA TYR A 96 -26.56 11.65 20.26
C TYR A 96 -27.36 10.35 20.47
N ALA A 97 -26.64 9.24 20.63
CA ALA A 97 -27.16 7.90 20.76
C ALA A 97 -27.37 7.50 22.22
N ASN A 98 -28.35 8.13 22.91
CA ASN A 98 -28.68 7.91 24.34
C ASN A 98 -28.46 6.47 24.84
N LYS A 99 -29.11 5.48 24.22
CA LYS A 99 -29.05 4.07 24.66
C LYS A 99 -27.67 3.42 24.52
N LEU A 100 -26.88 3.82 23.53
CA LEU A 100 -25.52 3.30 23.35
C LEU A 100 -24.55 4.00 24.28
N SER A 101 -24.71 5.31 24.40
CA SER A 101 -23.90 6.13 25.29
C SER A 101 -24.05 5.72 26.74
N ASP A 102 -25.27 5.45 27.20
CA ASP A 102 -25.54 4.94 28.55
C ASP A 102 -24.94 3.54 28.79
N ARG A 103 -24.94 2.68 27.75
CA ARG A 103 -24.39 1.31 27.86
C ARG A 103 -22.87 1.28 27.90
N LEU A 104 -22.23 2.22 27.20
CA LEU A 104 -20.77 2.28 27.07
C LEU A 104 -20.13 3.30 28.02
N GLY A 105 -20.93 4.17 28.64
CA GLY A 105 -20.46 5.24 29.52
C GLY A 105 -19.68 6.34 28.80
N ILE A 106 -19.84 6.48 27.48
CA ILE A 106 -19.16 7.46 26.63
C ILE A 106 -20.16 8.16 25.70
N ASN A 107 -19.86 9.38 25.27
CA ASN A 107 -20.77 10.14 24.42
C ASN A 107 -20.62 9.73 22.95
N ILE A 108 -21.65 9.05 22.45
CA ILE A 108 -21.78 8.61 21.06
C ILE A 108 -22.99 9.29 20.45
#